data_AF-A0A3Q2DCY9-F1
#
_entry.id   AF-A0A3Q2DCY9-F1
#
_cell.length_a   1.000
_cell.length_b   1.000
_cell.length_c   1.000
_cell.angle_alpha   90.00
_cell.angle_beta   90.00
_cell.angle_gamma   90.00
#
_symmetry.space_group_name_H-M   'P 1'
#
loop_
_entity.id
_entity.type
_entity.pdbx_description
1 polymer ?
#
loop_
_entity_poly.entity_id
_entity_poly.type
_entity_poly.pdbx_seq_one_letter_code
_entity_poly.pdbx_strand_id
1 'polypeptide(L)'
;MAYQLYRNTTLGNSLQESLDELIQITPQLALQVLLQFDKAINAALASRVRNRVNFRGSLNTYRFCDNVWTFVLNDVEFREVTELVKVDKVKIVACDGKSESQQNRTRTVLVLDLPVTTEPRPAVG
;
A
#
# COMPACT_ATOMS: atom_id res chain seq x y z
N MET A 1 6.58 5.61 15.68
CA MET A 1 6.25 4.23 15.28
C MET A 1 6.17 4.14 13.77
N ALA A 2 6.59 3.03 13.17
CA ALA A 2 6.45 2.80 11.73
C ALA A 2 5.10 2.10 11.46
N TYR A 3 4.41 2.48 10.38
CA TYR A 3 3.15 1.85 10.01
C TYR A 3 3.39 0.44 9.46
N GLN A 4 2.66 -0.54 10.00
CA GLN A 4 2.64 -1.93 9.51
C GLN A 4 1.74 -2.12 8.28
N LEU A 5 1.07 -1.05 7.83
CA LEU A 5 0.13 -1.07 6.71
C LEU A 5 0.72 -1.67 5.43
N TYR A 6 2.02 -1.47 5.19
CA TYR A 6 2.69 -1.94 3.97
C TYR A 6 2.97 -3.45 3.95
N ARG A 7 2.76 -4.17 5.06
CA ARG A 7 2.93 -5.62 5.08
C ARG A 7 1.96 -6.35 4.15
N ASN A 8 0.77 -5.77 3.92
CA ASN A 8 -0.25 -6.32 3.02
C ASN A 8 -0.07 -5.90 1.55
N THR A 9 1.01 -5.19 1.21
CA THR A 9 1.36 -4.91 -0.19
C THR A 9 2.00 -6.13 -0.83
N THR A 10 2.09 -6.19 -2.15
CA THR A 10 2.79 -7.27 -2.87
C THR A 10 4.20 -7.52 -2.30
N LEU A 11 4.98 -6.47 -2.06
CA LEU A 11 6.33 -6.58 -1.49
C LEU A 11 6.32 -7.14 -0.06
N GLY A 12 5.37 -6.70 0.77
CA GLY A 12 5.23 -7.17 2.15
C GLY A 12 4.73 -8.62 2.23
N ASN A 13 3.80 -9.01 1.35
CA ASN A 13 3.29 -10.38 1.26
C ASN A 13 4.38 -11.34 0.80
N SER A 14 5.11 -11.02 -0.27
CA SER A 14 6.21 -11.87 -0.74
C SER A 14 7.32 -12.03 0.29
N LEU A 15 7.59 -11.00 1.11
CA LEU A 15 8.52 -11.11 2.23
C LEU A 15 7.99 -12.07 3.31
N GLN A 16 6.72 -11.97 3.67
CA GLN A 16 6.10 -12.87 4.65
C GLN A 16 6.10 -14.32 4.16
N GLU A 17 5.70 -14.56 2.91
CA GLU A 17 5.76 -15.89 2.27
C GLU A 17 7.18 -16.46 2.29
N SER A 18 8.18 -15.63 1.94
CA SER A 18 9.59 -16.05 1.99
C SER A 18 10.05 -16.41 3.41
N LEU A 19 9.58 -15.66 4.42
CA LEU A 19 9.89 -15.93 5.83
C LEU A 19 9.21 -17.21 6.33
N ASP A 20 8.00 -17.51 5.85
CA ASP A 20 7.29 -18.74 6.21
C ASP A 20 7.91 -19.99 5.57
N GLU A 21 8.49 -19.87 4.37
CA GLU A 21 9.22 -20.96 3.70
C GLU A 21 10.57 -21.30 4.37
N LEU A 22 11.12 -20.38 5.17
CA LEU A 22 12.39 -20.57 5.87
C LEU A 22 12.23 -21.53 7.07
N ILE A 23 12.42 -22.83 6.82
CA ILE A 23 12.25 -23.91 7.83
C ILE A 23 13.06 -23.70 9.12
N GLN A 24 14.20 -23.00 9.07
CA GLN A 24 15.09 -22.79 10.23
C GLN A 24 14.89 -21.44 10.93
N ILE A 25 13.98 -20.57 10.47
CA ILE A 25 13.77 -19.29 11.13
C ILE A 25 12.87 -19.44 12.35
N THR A 26 13.22 -18.81 13.46
CA THR A 26 12.31 -18.73 14.60
C THR A 26 11.23 -17.68 14.31
N PRO A 27 9.98 -17.88 14.77
CA PRO A 27 8.92 -16.87 14.61
C PRO A 27 9.31 -15.49 15.17
N GLN A 28 10.10 -15.49 16.26
CA GLN A 28 10.62 -14.27 16.86
C GLN A 28 11.56 -13.51 15.92
N LEU A 29 12.42 -14.21 15.20
CA LEU A 29 13.34 -13.60 14.24
C LEU A 29 12.59 -13.09 13.00
N ALA A 30 11.62 -13.84 12.48
CA ALA A 30 10.76 -13.38 11.40
C ALA A 30 10.05 -12.07 11.75
N LEU A 31 9.53 -11.95 12.98
CA LEU A 31 8.93 -10.71 13.48
C LEU A 31 9.93 -9.54 13.50
N GLN A 32 11.18 -9.77 13.89
CA GLN A 32 12.22 -8.74 13.84
C GLN A 32 12.51 -8.27 12.40
N VAL A 33 12.52 -9.20 11.43
CA VAL A 33 12.67 -8.86 10.01
C VAL A 33 11.51 -7.98 9.55
N LEU A 34 10.27 -8.32 9.91
CA LEU A 34 9.09 -7.51 9.55
C LEU A 34 9.11 -6.12 10.23
N LEU A 35 9.56 -6.02 11.47
CA LEU A 35 9.76 -4.72 12.13
C LEU A 35 10.82 -3.86 11.42
N GLN A 36 11.87 -4.50 10.89
CA GLN A 36 12.88 -3.80 10.11
C GLN A 36 12.36 -3.39 8.73
N PHE A 37 11.56 -4.24 8.09
CA PHE A 37 10.84 -3.92 6.86
C PHE A 37 9.95 -2.68 7.04
N ASP A 38 9.16 -2.60 8.11
CA ASP A 38 8.29 -1.44 8.38
C ASP A 38 9.10 -0.14 8.42
N LYS A 39 10.25 -0.14 9.12
CA LYS A 39 11.13 1.04 9.17
C LYS A 39 11.68 1.40 7.79
N ALA A 40 12.17 0.40 7.06
CA ALA A 40 12.80 0.59 5.77
C ALA A 40 11.83 1.15 4.72
N ILE A 41 10.62 0.59 4.61
CA ILE A 41 9.65 1.01 3.60
C ILE A 41 9.11 2.41 3.88
N ASN A 42 8.81 2.73 5.15
CA ASN A 42 8.38 4.07 5.54
C ASN A 42 9.46 5.12 5.24
N ALA A 43 10.74 4.82 5.52
CA ALA A 43 11.85 5.71 5.21
C ALA A 43 12.07 5.87 3.70
N ALA A 44 11.99 4.78 2.93
CA ALA A 44 12.18 4.79 1.48
C ALA A 44 11.10 5.61 0.78
N LEU A 45 9.81 5.39 1.10
CA LEU A 45 8.70 6.16 0.52
C LEU A 45 8.79 7.65 0.90
N ALA A 46 9.19 7.96 2.13
CA ALA A 46 9.32 9.34 2.60
C ALA A 46 10.48 10.12 1.97
N SER A 47 11.59 9.46 1.61
CA SER A 47 12.82 10.13 1.18
C SER A 47 13.12 9.99 -0.31
N ARG A 48 12.73 8.87 -0.93
CA ARG A 48 13.09 8.53 -2.31
C ARG A 48 11.99 8.80 -3.32
N VAL A 49 10.71 8.71 -2.93
CA VAL A 49 9.57 8.90 -3.84
C VAL A 49 9.15 10.38 -3.86
N ARG A 50 9.09 10.96 -5.06
CA ARG A 50 8.72 12.38 -5.28
C ARG A 50 7.55 12.56 -6.25
N ASN A 51 7.17 11.49 -6.94
CA ASN A 51 6.13 11.49 -7.95
C ASN A 51 4.78 11.86 -7.33
N ARG A 52 3.92 12.50 -8.12
CA ARG A 52 2.57 12.87 -7.70
C ARG A 52 1.57 12.31 -8.70
N VAL A 53 0.58 11.62 -8.17
CA VAL A 53 -0.56 11.07 -8.91
C VAL A 53 -1.80 11.86 -8.53
N ASN A 54 -2.63 12.21 -9.51
CA ASN A 54 -3.98 12.72 -9.28
C ASN A 54 -4.98 11.62 -9.62
N PHE A 55 -6.12 11.58 -8.96
CA PHE A 55 -7.17 10.62 -9.28
C PHE A 55 -8.56 11.21 -9.17
N ARG A 56 -9.50 10.64 -9.94
CA ARG A 56 -10.92 10.97 -9.88
C ARG A 56 -11.72 9.68 -10.00
N GLY A 57 -12.80 9.56 -9.23
CA GLY A 57 -13.71 8.43 -9.30
C GLY A 57 -14.96 8.69 -8.48
N SER A 58 -15.89 7.73 -8.51
CA SER A 58 -17.13 7.78 -7.72
C SER A 58 -16.91 7.11 -6.36
N LEU A 59 -17.18 7.82 -5.27
CA LEU A 59 -17.08 7.23 -3.93
C LEU A 59 -18.24 6.25 -3.71
N ASN A 60 -17.92 4.99 -3.41
CA ASN A 60 -18.89 3.95 -3.12
C ASN A 60 -19.18 3.86 -1.61
N THR A 61 -18.14 3.67 -0.80
CA THR A 61 -18.25 3.65 0.67
C THR A 61 -16.99 4.21 1.31
N TYR A 62 -17.14 4.73 2.53
CA TYR A 62 -16.02 5.20 3.34
C TYR A 62 -16.17 4.74 4.80
N ARG A 63 -15.05 4.69 5.53
CA ARG A 63 -14.99 4.40 6.97
C ARG A 63 -13.79 5.10 7.58
N PHE A 64 -13.98 5.64 8.78
CA PHE A 64 -12.91 6.14 9.63
C PHE A 64 -12.99 5.45 10.98
N CYS A 65 -11.92 4.77 11.38
CA CYS A 65 -11.77 4.10 12.68
C CYS A 65 -10.29 4.07 13.05
N ASP A 66 -9.94 4.27 14.32
CA ASP A 66 -8.56 4.20 14.83
C ASP A 66 -7.54 5.03 14.05
N ASN A 67 -7.93 6.25 13.62
CA ASN A 67 -7.10 7.13 12.79
C ASN A 67 -6.72 6.56 11.41
N VAL A 68 -7.46 5.56 10.94
CA VAL A 68 -7.32 4.96 9.61
C VAL A 68 -8.57 5.28 8.78
N TRP A 69 -8.34 5.89 7.63
CA TRP A 69 -9.36 6.07 6.61
C TRP A 69 -9.35 4.87 5.65
N THR A 70 -10.54 4.36 5.34
CA THR A 70 -10.75 3.39 4.27
C THR A 70 -11.80 3.91 3.31
N PHE A 71 -11.46 4.03 2.04
CA PHE A 71 -12.38 4.38 0.96
C PHE A 71 -12.48 3.23 -0.04
N VAL A 72 -13.66 3.03 -0.60
CA VAL A 72 -13.86 2.21 -1.79
C VAL A 72 -14.46 3.12 -2.85
N LEU A 73 -13.81 3.20 -3.99
CA LEU A 73 -14.25 4.00 -5.13
C LEU A 73 -14.51 3.09 -6.33
N ASN A 74 -15.45 3.50 -7.17
CA ASN A 74 -15.73 2.88 -8.47
C ASN A 74 -15.32 3.83 -9.60
N ASP A 75 -15.06 3.28 -10.79
CA ASP A 75 -14.77 4.01 -12.03
C ASP A 75 -13.66 5.06 -11.84
N VAL A 76 -12.51 4.60 -11.32
CA VAL A 76 -11.40 5.47 -10.95
C VAL A 76 -10.43 5.64 -12.10
N GLU A 77 -10.08 6.89 -12.37
CA GLU A 77 -8.99 7.28 -13.27
C GLU A 77 -7.83 7.84 -12.43
N PHE A 78 -6.68 7.17 -12.48
CA PHE A 78 -5.40 7.67 -11.98
C PHE A 78 -4.64 8.34 -13.12
N ARG A 79 -4.07 9.51 -12.85
CA ARG A 79 -3.29 10.30 -13.80
C ARG A 79 -1.95 10.68 -13.19
N GLU A 80 -0.88 10.13 -13.76
CA GLU A 80 0.50 10.60 -13.62
C GLU A 80 0.86 11.41 -14.87
N VAL A 81 1.96 12.17 -14.85
CA VAL A 81 2.31 13.22 -15.84
C VAL A 81 1.91 12.90 -17.30
N THR A 82 2.21 11.68 -17.75
CA THR A 82 1.88 11.20 -19.11
C THR A 82 1.02 9.96 -19.13
N GLU A 83 0.75 9.35 -17.98
CA GLU A 83 0.11 8.04 -17.88
C GLU A 83 -1.29 8.14 -17.26
N LEU A 84 -2.23 7.40 -17.84
CA LEU A 84 -3.61 7.34 -17.40
C LEU A 84 -3.99 5.87 -17.21
N VAL A 85 -4.37 5.52 -15.98
CA VAL A 85 -4.79 4.17 -15.61
C VAL A 85 -6.25 4.23 -15.15
N LYS A 86 -7.09 3.39 -15.75
CA LYS A 86 -8.51 3.26 -15.36
C LYS A 86 -8.72 1.95 -14.61
N VAL A 87 -9.52 1.99 -13.55
CA VAL A 87 -9.81 0.85 -12.68
C VAL A 87 -11.28 0.90 -12.28
N ASP A 88 -11.99 -0.20 -12.48
CA ASP A 88 -13.43 -0.30 -12.17
C ASP A 88 -13.71 -0.09 -10.68
N LYS A 89 -12.83 -0.58 -9.82
CA LYS A 89 -12.96 -0.50 -8.37
C LYS A 89 -11.62 -0.49 -7.67
N VAL A 90 -11.45 0.40 -6.69
CA VAL A 90 -10.23 0.50 -5.90
C VAL A 90 -10.54 0.71 -4.42
N LYS A 91 -9.73 0.09 -3.56
CA LYS A 91 -9.74 0.33 -2.12
C LYS A 91 -8.53 1.18 -1.74
N ILE A 92 -8.77 2.28 -1.05
CA ILE A 92 -7.75 3.16 -0.50
C ILE A 92 -7.75 3.02 1.02
N VAL A 93 -6.62 2.62 1.59
CA VAL A 93 -6.38 2.66 3.05
C VAL A 93 -5.31 3.69 3.34
N ALA A 94 -5.60 4.64 4.24
CA ALA A 94 -4.72 5.75 4.58
C ALA A 94 -4.64 5.95 6.11
N CYS A 95 -3.42 5.99 6.63
CA CYS A 95 -3.13 6.38 8.01
C CYS A 95 -2.76 7.86 8.09
N ASP A 96 -2.96 8.51 9.24
CA ASP A 96 -2.54 9.90 9.44
C ASP A 96 -1.01 10.05 9.25
N GLY A 97 -0.59 10.99 8.42
CA GLY A 97 0.83 11.28 8.15
C GLY A 97 1.50 12.17 9.20
N LYS A 98 0.75 12.65 10.21
CA LYS A 98 1.29 13.52 11.26
C LYS A 98 2.27 12.75 12.15
N SER A 99 3.56 12.93 11.91
CA SER A 99 4.56 12.82 12.96
C SER A 99 4.49 14.07 13.84
N GLU A 100 4.62 13.92 15.17
CA GLU A 100 4.56 14.99 16.18
C GLU A 100 5.50 16.19 15.93
N SER A 101 6.37 16.14 14.92
CA SER A 101 7.40 17.15 14.62
C SER A 101 7.30 17.84 13.25
N GLN A 102 6.31 17.54 12.39
CA GLN A 102 6.19 18.18 11.07
C GLN A 102 4.74 18.60 10.76
N GLN A 103 4.34 19.77 11.27
CA GLN A 103 2.99 20.32 11.20
C GLN A 103 2.46 20.70 9.80
N ASN A 104 3.17 20.45 8.68
CA ASN A 104 2.78 21.06 7.40
C ASN A 104 2.91 20.20 6.12
N ARG A 105 2.93 18.87 6.23
CA ARG A 105 2.85 18.00 5.05
C ARG A 105 1.86 16.86 5.27
N THR A 106 0.65 17.00 4.73
CA THR A 106 -0.29 15.89 4.58
C THR A 106 0.35 14.85 3.64
N ARG A 107 0.97 13.83 4.22
CA ARG A 107 1.44 12.66 3.48
C ARG A 107 0.36 11.60 3.55
N THR A 108 -0.60 11.67 2.63
CA THR A 108 -1.53 10.57 2.42
C THR A 108 -0.76 9.46 1.73
N VAL A 109 -0.50 8.39 2.45
CA VAL A 109 0.01 7.16 1.83
C VAL A 109 -1.22 6.34 1.42
N LEU A 110 -1.32 6.08 0.12
CA LEU A 110 -2.35 5.26 -0.48
C LEU A 110 -1.80 3.84 -0.60
N VAL A 111 -2.32 2.89 0.17
CA VAL A 111 -2.27 1.49 -0.27
C VAL A 111 -3.45 1.29 -1.20
N LEU A 112 -3.15 1.21 -2.50
CA LEU A 112 -4.08 0.75 -3.51
C LEU A 112 -3.98 -0.77 -3.53
N ASP A 113 -4.95 -1.43 -2.91
CA ASP A 113 -5.22 -2.83 -3.24
C ASP A 113 -5.92 -2.77 -4.60
N LEU A 114 -5.13 -2.74 -5.68
CA LEU A 114 -5.65 -3.01 -7.01
C LEU A 114 -5.92 -4.52 -7.05
N PRO A 115 -7.11 -4.99 -7.47
CA PRO A 115 -7.27 -6.40 -7.75
C PRO A 115 -6.13 -6.77 -8.72
N VAL A 116 -5.32 -7.76 -8.34
CA VAL A 116 -4.37 -8.38 -9.25
C VAL A 116 -5.15 -8.66 -10.51
N THR A 117 -4.85 -7.93 -11.59
CA THR A 117 -5.35 -8.26 -12.91
C THR A 117 -4.86 -9.67 -13.16
N THR A 118 -5.72 -10.66 -12.99
CA THR A 118 -5.46 -12.02 -13.44
C THR A 118 -5.25 -11.90 -14.94
N GLU A 119 -4.00 -11.94 -15.39
CA GLU A 119 -3.72 -12.12 -16.81
C GLU A 119 -4.51 -13.35 -17.28
N PRO A 120 -5.23 -13.27 -18.42
CA PRO A 120 -5.85 -14.46 -18.98
C PRO A 120 -4.72 -15.44 -19.32
N ARG A 121 -4.72 -16.60 -18.64
CA ARG A 121 -3.80 -17.70 -18.98
C ARG A 121 -3.91 -17.95 -20.48
N PRO A 122 -2.79 -18.03 -21.23
CA PRO A 122 -2.85 -18.40 -22.63
C PRO A 122 -3.50 -19.78 -22.72
N ALA A 123 -4.56 -19.88 -23.52
CA ALA A 123 -5.17 -21.16 -23.86
C ALA A 123 -4.10 -21.98 -24.59
N VAL A 124 -3.63 -23.04 -23.94
CA VAL A 124 -2.80 -24.05 -24.59
C VAL A 124 -3.72 -24.79 -25.56
N GLY A 125 -3.58 -24.47 -26.85
CA GLY A 125 -4.17 -25.21 -27.96
C GLY A 125 -3.16 -26.17 -28.57
#